data_AF-A0A1I4J5P7-F1
#
_entry.id   AF-A0A1I4J5P7-F1
#
_cell.length_a   1.000
_cell.length_b   1.000
_cell.length_c   1.000
_cell.angle_alpha   90.00
_cell.angle_beta   90.00
_cell.angle_gamma   90.00
#
_symmetry.space_group_name_H-M   'P 1'
#
loop_
_entity.id
_entity.type
_entity.pdbx_description
1 polymer ?
#
loop_
_entity_poly.entity_id
_entity_poly.type
_entity_poly.pdbx_seq_one_letter_code
_entity_poly.pdbx_strand_id
1 'polypeptide(L)'
;MPLIGPQLRRAFAALAAAAGLVLAQGGAASAGDVWACQRYKTELANLNASASTAAALQSEVTRLEAYYRSLNCEGGRFLFFDTRPPQCGAVEARIRSLNATYGGGDGEVVAARRRQLVAAVSSACSGVMPETGQEARLNGGQTARGGPQVICVKTCDGSYFPMANLPDGREGADEMCQALCPGTESLAYSMPHGDDALKYAATLKGSRAYTATPTAFKFRTSFVPNCSCKKEGQSWAQSLAKAESMLVRHKGDIFVTPLTAERLSRAPKVRLTLVGRADKTAASLAADAANREGVATTPPDAAVAEATGSTGETRSSAIRVIVPGLVPVPAAP
;
A
#
# COMPACT_ATOMS: atom_id res chain seq x y z
N MET A 1 51.16 81.51 1.65
CA MET A 1 50.55 80.42 0.84
C MET A 1 50.61 79.14 1.65
N PRO A 2 49.48 78.58 2.11
CA PRO A 2 49.46 77.51 3.09
C PRO A 2 49.72 76.13 2.48
N LEU A 3 50.34 75.28 3.29
CA LEU A 3 50.71 73.89 3.06
C LEU A 3 49.46 73.00 2.89
N ILE A 4 49.15 72.60 1.66
CA ILE A 4 48.12 71.60 1.33
C ILE A 4 48.82 70.51 0.50
N GLY A 5 49.60 69.66 1.13
CA GLY A 5 50.46 68.67 0.43
C GLY A 5 50.23 67.21 0.84
N PRO A 6 50.18 66.86 2.13
CA PRO A 6 50.21 65.44 2.52
C PRO A 6 48.84 64.82 2.86
N GLN A 7 47.82 65.62 3.18
CA GLN A 7 46.52 65.10 3.63
C GLN A 7 45.64 64.57 2.48
N LEU A 8 45.70 65.20 1.30
CA LEU A 8 44.94 64.75 0.12
C LEU A 8 45.47 63.42 -0.43
N ARG A 9 46.79 63.20 -0.41
CA ARG A 9 47.38 61.92 -0.88
C ARG A 9 46.97 60.73 -0.01
N ARG A 10 46.77 60.93 1.30
CA ARG A 10 46.28 59.88 2.21
C ARG A 10 44.80 59.59 2.02
N ALA A 11 43.98 60.61 1.74
CA ALA A 11 42.57 60.44 1.46
C ALA A 11 42.31 59.66 0.16
N PHE A 12 43.09 59.92 -0.90
CA PHE A 12 42.97 59.16 -2.16
C PHE A 12 43.48 57.72 -2.07
N ALA A 13 44.52 57.46 -1.27
CA ALA A 13 44.99 56.08 -1.03
C ALA A 13 43.99 55.24 -0.23
N ALA A 14 43.28 55.85 0.74
CA ALA A 14 42.23 55.18 1.50
C ALA A 14 40.98 54.86 0.65
N LEU A 15 40.62 55.74 -0.29
CA LEU A 15 39.50 55.51 -1.23
C LEU A 15 39.82 54.48 -2.32
N ALA A 16 41.08 54.38 -2.77
CA ALA A 16 41.51 53.32 -3.69
C ALA A 16 41.57 51.93 -3.02
N ALA A 17 41.90 51.87 -1.72
CA ALA A 17 41.85 50.63 -0.93
C ALA A 17 40.41 50.20 -0.57
N ALA A 18 39.46 51.14 -0.47
CA ALA A 18 38.04 50.85 -0.24
C ALA A 18 37.29 50.46 -1.53
N ALA A 19 37.74 50.92 -2.71
CA ALA A 19 37.15 50.55 -4.00
C ALA A 19 37.64 49.19 -4.55
N GLY A 20 38.72 48.63 -4.00
CA GLY A 20 39.26 47.32 -4.39
C GLY A 20 38.64 46.12 -3.67
N LEU A 21 37.78 46.34 -2.66
CA LEU A 21 37.28 45.27 -1.77
C LEU A 21 35.77 44.99 -1.93
N VAL A 22 35.18 45.21 -3.12
CA VAL A 22 33.74 44.98 -3.35
C VAL A 22 33.40 44.09 -4.56
N LEU A 23 34.38 43.62 -5.34
CA LEU A 23 34.10 42.74 -6.50
C LEU A 23 34.59 41.29 -6.38
N ALA A 24 34.87 40.82 -5.17
CA ALA A 24 35.06 39.39 -4.90
C ALA A 24 33.84 38.78 -4.19
N GLN A 25 32.62 39.11 -4.63
CA GLN A 25 31.51 38.16 -4.48
C GLN A 25 31.65 37.17 -5.62
N GLY A 26 32.58 36.22 -5.45
CA GLY A 26 32.60 35.03 -6.27
C GLY A 26 31.21 34.41 -6.23
N GLY A 27 30.63 34.20 -7.40
CA GLY A 27 29.51 33.28 -7.54
C GLY A 27 30.00 31.91 -7.13
N ALA A 28 29.87 31.60 -5.84
CA ALA A 28 29.86 30.23 -5.39
C ALA A 28 28.62 29.61 -6.05
N ALA A 29 28.85 28.82 -7.10
CA ALA A 29 27.90 27.77 -7.45
C ALA A 29 27.66 27.00 -6.15
N SER A 30 26.46 27.14 -5.60
CA SER A 30 26.08 26.59 -4.32
C SER A 30 26.25 25.07 -4.37
N ALA A 31 27.33 24.56 -3.79
CA ALA A 31 27.30 23.22 -3.24
C ALA A 31 26.15 23.23 -2.23
N GLY A 32 25.05 22.53 -2.54
CA GLY A 32 23.84 22.60 -1.72
C GLY A 32 24.17 22.28 -0.26
N ASP A 33 23.64 23.09 0.65
CA ASP A 33 23.83 22.87 2.09
C ASP A 33 23.09 21.58 2.50
N VAL A 34 23.83 20.47 2.58
CA VAL A 34 23.31 19.12 2.93
C VAL A 34 22.44 19.16 4.19
N TRP A 35 22.91 19.90 5.20
CA TRP A 35 22.21 20.09 6.47
C TRP A 35 20.93 20.94 6.34
N ALA A 36 20.93 21.97 5.49
CA ALA A 36 19.74 22.78 5.25
C ALA A 36 18.68 22.00 4.47
N CYS A 37 19.09 21.22 3.46
CA CYS A 37 18.23 20.31 2.72
C CYS A 37 17.56 19.28 3.63
N GLN A 38 18.33 18.65 4.53
CA GLN A 38 17.81 17.70 5.52
C GLN A 38 16.76 18.36 6.43
N ARG A 39 17.05 19.57 6.92
CA ARG A 39 16.14 20.34 7.79
C ARG A 39 14.82 20.66 7.09
N TYR A 40 14.86 21.18 5.86
CA TYR A 40 13.63 21.49 5.11
C TYR A 40 12.81 20.25 4.78
N LYS A 41 13.46 19.11 4.52
CA LYS A 41 12.78 17.82 4.34
C LYS A 41 12.05 17.37 5.61
N THR A 42 12.70 17.48 6.78
CA THR A 42 12.07 17.13 8.06
C THR A 42 10.90 18.04 8.39
N GLU A 43 11.03 19.35 8.13
CA GLU A 43 9.94 20.31 8.36
C GLU A 43 8.73 20.03 7.44
N LEU A 44 8.98 19.70 6.17
CA LEU A 44 7.94 19.31 5.23
C LEU A 44 7.25 17.99 5.61
N ALA A 45 8.02 17.00 6.10
CA ALA A 45 7.47 15.73 6.57
C ALA A 45 6.56 15.93 7.79
N ASN A 46 6.98 16.76 8.75
CA ASN A 46 6.18 17.10 9.93
C ASN A 46 4.89 17.84 9.56
N LEU A 47 4.94 18.78 8.61
CA LEU A 47 3.75 19.48 8.12
C LEU A 47 2.78 18.55 7.35
N ASN A 48 3.31 17.58 6.60
CA ASN A 48 2.47 16.60 5.92
C ASN A 48 1.82 15.63 6.91
N ALA A 49 2.53 15.23 7.97
CA ALA A 49 1.98 14.41 9.04
C ALA A 49 0.90 15.15 9.83
N SER A 50 1.10 16.44 10.15
CA SER A 50 0.06 17.25 10.81
C SER A 50 -1.14 17.49 9.90
N ALA A 51 -0.92 17.65 8.59
CA ALA A 51 -1.99 17.80 7.61
C ALA A 51 -2.80 16.50 7.42
N SER A 52 -2.17 15.33 7.42
CA SER A 52 -2.88 14.05 7.33
C SER A 52 -3.67 13.73 8.59
N THR A 53 -3.16 14.07 9.78
CA THR A 53 -3.92 13.99 11.02
C THR A 53 -5.10 14.96 11.03
N ALA A 54 -4.92 16.19 10.53
CA ALA A 54 -6.01 17.16 10.42
C ALA A 54 -7.10 16.72 9.45
N ALA A 55 -6.73 16.17 8.28
CA ALA A 55 -7.67 15.63 7.31
C ALA A 55 -8.44 14.41 7.84
N ALA A 56 -7.77 13.51 8.59
CA ALA A 56 -8.42 12.38 9.24
C ALA A 56 -9.46 12.85 10.28
N LEU A 57 -9.14 13.88 11.06
CA LEU A 57 -10.05 14.44 12.08
C LEU A 57 -11.21 15.23 11.46
N GLN A 58 -11.01 15.91 10.33
CA GLN A 58 -12.10 16.54 9.57
C GLN A 58 -13.12 15.51 9.09
N SER A 59 -12.69 14.31 8.69
CA SER A 59 -13.61 13.22 8.34
C SER A 59 -14.46 12.74 9.53
N GLU A 60 -13.92 12.82 10.76
CA GLU A 60 -14.67 12.52 11.97
C GLU A 60 -15.74 13.59 12.25
N VAL A 61 -15.42 14.87 12.04
CA VAL A 61 -16.39 15.98 12.14
C VAL A 61 -17.52 15.77 11.12
N THR A 62 -17.21 15.51 9.85
CA THR A 62 -18.24 15.25 8.82
C THR A 62 -19.11 14.04 9.17
N ARG A 63 -18.54 12.99 9.77
CA ARG A 63 -19.28 11.83 10.26
C ARG A 63 -20.20 12.19 11.43
N LEU A 64 -19.72 12.99 12.38
CA LEU A 64 -20.51 13.46 13.53
C LEU A 64 -21.63 14.41 13.11
N GLU A 65 -21.40 15.26 12.12
CA GLU A 65 -22.43 16.12 11.53
C GLU A 65 -23.49 15.31 10.78
N ALA A 66 -23.09 14.28 10.03
CA ALA A 66 -24.04 13.35 9.41
C ALA A 66 -24.86 12.59 10.47
N TYR A 67 -24.22 12.16 11.57
CA TYR A 67 -24.90 11.53 12.69
C TYR A 67 -25.88 12.49 13.39
N TYR A 68 -25.47 13.74 13.62
CA TYR A 68 -26.31 14.78 14.20
C TYR A 68 -27.56 15.05 13.36
N ARG A 69 -27.42 15.12 12.03
CA ARG A 69 -28.54 15.25 11.09
C ARG A 69 -29.45 14.02 11.11
N SER A 70 -28.88 12.82 11.20
CA SER A 70 -29.67 11.57 11.25
C SER A 70 -30.54 11.44 12.50
N LEU A 71 -30.15 12.09 13.60
CA LEU A 71 -30.91 12.13 14.84
C LEU A 71 -32.00 13.22 14.86
N ASN A 72 -32.17 13.99 13.78
CA ASN A 72 -33.07 15.14 13.71
C ASN A 72 -32.88 16.14 14.86
N CYS A 73 -31.65 16.29 15.36
CA CYS A 73 -31.32 17.26 16.40
C CYS A 73 -31.53 18.73 15.94
N GLU A 74 -31.68 18.96 14.63
CA GLU A 74 -32.06 20.25 14.02
C GLU A 74 -33.55 20.60 14.19
N GLY A 75 -34.39 19.65 14.61
CA GLY A 75 -35.83 19.87 14.86
C GLY A 75 -36.05 20.93 15.93
N GLY A 76 -36.60 22.07 15.51
CA GLY A 76 -36.76 23.27 16.32
C GLY A 76 -37.85 23.16 17.39
N ARG A 77 -37.62 23.90 18.48
CA ARG A 77 -38.57 24.20 19.55
C ARG A 77 -39.92 24.64 18.95
N PHE A 78 -40.94 23.81 19.08
CA PHE A 78 -42.30 24.18 18.70
C PHE A 78 -43.03 24.65 19.96
N LEU A 79 -43.28 25.97 20.05
CA LEU A 79 -44.15 26.66 21.01
C LEU A 79 -44.30 25.95 22.36
N PHE A 80 -43.25 25.96 23.19
CA PHE A 80 -43.16 25.39 24.56
C PHE A 80 -42.70 23.93 24.72
N PHE A 81 -42.55 23.13 23.65
CA PHE A 81 -42.00 21.77 23.75
C PHE A 81 -40.64 21.66 23.03
N ASP A 82 -39.59 21.37 23.81
CA ASP A 82 -38.29 20.98 23.27
C ASP A 82 -38.37 19.49 22.92
N THR A 83 -38.62 19.18 21.64
CA THR A 83 -38.59 17.80 21.12
C THR A 83 -37.17 17.29 20.91
N ARG A 84 -36.16 18.08 21.32
CA ARG A 84 -34.75 17.78 21.15
C ARG A 84 -34.29 16.75 22.19
N PRO A 85 -33.81 15.57 21.74
CA PRO A 85 -33.31 14.57 22.66
C PRO A 85 -32.08 15.07 23.48
N PRO A 86 -31.93 14.69 24.76
CA PRO A 86 -30.83 15.16 25.62
C PRO A 86 -29.43 14.78 25.10
N GLN A 87 -29.34 13.71 24.30
CA GLN A 87 -28.09 13.27 23.65
C GLN A 87 -27.55 14.28 22.62
N CYS A 88 -28.39 15.17 22.07
CA CYS A 88 -27.95 16.16 21.08
C CYS A 88 -26.99 17.20 21.68
N GLY A 89 -27.16 17.58 22.94
CA GLY A 89 -26.30 18.57 23.60
C GLY A 89 -24.85 18.10 23.78
N ALA A 90 -24.65 16.81 24.08
CA ALA A 90 -23.33 16.23 24.21
C ALA A 90 -22.60 16.12 22.85
N VAL A 91 -23.34 15.77 21.79
CA VAL A 91 -22.80 15.69 20.41
C VAL A 91 -22.43 17.09 19.90
N GLU A 92 -23.27 18.10 20.15
CA GLU A 92 -23.01 19.48 19.73
C GLU A 92 -21.79 20.08 20.45
N ALA A 93 -21.65 19.85 21.75
CA ALA A 93 -20.47 20.29 22.51
C ALA A 93 -19.18 19.66 21.95
N ARG A 94 -19.24 18.37 21.55
CA ARG A 94 -18.11 17.68 20.94
C ARG A 94 -17.76 18.24 19.57
N ILE A 95 -18.75 18.47 18.69
CA ILE A 95 -18.53 19.11 17.38
C ILE A 95 -17.90 20.50 17.56
N ARG A 96 -18.40 21.30 18.51
CA ARG A 96 -17.87 22.63 18.80
C ARG A 96 -16.42 22.58 19.30
N SER A 97 -16.07 21.61 20.15
CA SER A 97 -14.70 21.42 20.62
C SER A 97 -13.74 21.00 19.49
N LEU A 98 -14.19 20.16 18.56
CA LEU A 98 -13.41 19.74 17.40
C LEU A 98 -13.23 20.87 16.40
N ASN A 99 -14.28 21.64 16.12
CA ASN A 99 -14.21 22.81 15.25
C ASN A 99 -13.42 23.97 15.87
N ALA A 100 -13.42 24.13 17.19
CA ALA A 100 -12.56 25.10 17.87
C ALA A 100 -11.07 24.70 17.80
N THR A 101 -10.79 23.39 17.81
CA THR A 101 -9.41 22.88 17.75
C THR A 101 -8.87 22.84 16.32
N TYR A 102 -9.72 22.67 15.29
CA TYR A 102 -9.27 22.40 13.90
C TYR A 102 -10.02 23.15 12.79
N GLY A 103 -11.08 23.88 13.12
CA GLY A 103 -11.99 24.51 12.15
C GLY A 103 -11.66 25.96 11.78
N GLY A 104 -10.59 26.54 12.33
CA GLY A 104 -10.20 27.93 12.08
C GLY A 104 -8.96 28.04 11.21
N GLY A 105 -9.08 28.59 9.99
CA GLY A 105 -8.08 29.42 9.27
C GLY A 105 -6.70 28.87 8.91
N ASP A 106 -6.20 27.85 9.60
CA ASP A 106 -4.80 27.42 9.54
C ASP A 106 -4.49 26.58 8.30
N GLY A 107 -5.51 26.02 7.64
CA GLY A 107 -5.34 25.22 6.43
C GLY A 107 -4.65 25.99 5.31
N GLU A 108 -5.00 27.27 5.12
CA GLU A 108 -4.38 28.11 4.09
C GLU A 108 -2.97 28.56 4.47
N VAL A 109 -2.74 28.88 5.74
CA VAL A 109 -1.42 29.23 6.28
C VAL A 109 -0.46 28.05 6.19
N VAL A 110 -0.91 26.85 6.55
CA VAL A 110 -0.16 25.59 6.44
C VAL A 110 0.09 25.24 4.97
N ALA A 111 -0.89 25.42 4.08
CA ALA A 111 -0.71 25.23 2.64
C ALA A 111 0.27 26.24 2.02
N ALA A 112 0.24 27.50 2.46
CA ALA A 112 1.22 28.51 2.06
C ALA A 112 2.64 28.16 2.56
N ARG A 113 2.77 27.73 3.81
CA ARG A 113 4.04 27.28 4.39
C ARG A 113 4.60 26.06 3.67
N ARG A 114 3.74 25.10 3.29
CA ARG A 114 4.11 23.94 2.48
C ARG A 114 4.67 24.37 1.12
N ARG A 115 4.03 25.31 0.43
CA ARG A 115 4.52 25.83 -0.86
C ARG A 115 5.90 26.47 -0.73
N GLN A 116 6.11 27.25 0.33
CA GLN A 116 7.42 27.85 0.63
C GLN A 116 8.50 26.79 0.88
N LEU A 117 8.20 25.75 1.67
CA LEU A 117 9.16 24.70 1.97
C LEU A 117 9.47 23.81 0.76
N VAL A 118 8.49 23.54 -0.11
CA VAL A 118 8.74 22.81 -1.36
C VAL A 118 9.70 23.59 -2.27
N ALA A 119 9.54 24.90 -2.38
CA ALA A 119 10.46 25.77 -3.13
C ALA A 119 11.85 25.86 -2.46
N ALA A 120 11.92 25.89 -1.13
CA ALA A 120 13.18 25.88 -0.38
C ALA A 120 13.91 24.53 -0.50
N VAL A 121 13.18 23.41 -0.56
CA VAL A 121 13.75 22.08 -0.80
C VAL A 121 14.33 21.99 -2.21
N SER A 122 13.63 22.50 -3.23
CA SER A 122 14.13 22.42 -4.61
C SER A 122 15.39 23.25 -4.83
N SER A 123 15.54 24.39 -4.14
CA SER A 123 16.75 25.23 -4.21
C SER A 123 17.89 24.77 -3.29
N ALA A 124 17.59 24.28 -2.08
CA ALA A 124 18.62 23.86 -1.13
C ALA A 124 19.16 22.44 -1.39
N CYS A 125 18.35 21.58 -2.01
CA CYS A 125 18.75 20.21 -2.32
C CYS A 125 19.34 20.04 -3.74
N SER A 126 19.36 21.08 -4.57
CA SER A 126 20.03 21.03 -5.87
C SER A 126 21.55 20.95 -5.66
N GLY A 127 22.13 19.75 -5.81
CA GLY A 127 23.56 19.49 -5.62
C GLY A 127 23.90 18.60 -4.42
N VAL A 128 22.93 18.30 -3.55
CA VAL A 128 23.11 17.35 -2.43
C VAL A 128 22.72 15.95 -2.88
N MET A 129 23.68 15.24 -3.44
CA MET A 129 23.59 13.78 -3.55
C MET A 129 24.01 13.19 -2.20
N PRO A 130 23.22 12.30 -1.56
CA PRO A 130 23.73 11.53 -0.43
C PRO A 130 24.80 10.56 -0.94
N GLU A 131 26.06 10.79 -0.55
CA GLU A 131 27.22 9.95 -0.89
C GLU A 131 27.28 8.65 -0.08
N THR A 132 26.27 7.81 -0.19
CA THR A 132 26.39 6.39 0.22
C THR A 132 25.64 5.53 -0.78
N GLY A 133 26.37 4.92 -1.73
CA GLY A 133 25.85 3.88 -2.64
C GLY A 133 26.08 4.10 -4.14
N GLN A 134 26.95 5.02 -4.54
CA GLN A 134 27.22 5.33 -5.96
C GLN A 134 28.33 4.45 -6.55
N GLU A 135 28.15 3.13 -6.54
CA GLU A 135 28.87 2.23 -7.45
C GLU A 135 27.92 1.52 -8.45
N ALA A 136 26.60 1.73 -8.35
CA ALA A 136 25.63 1.08 -9.24
C ALA A 136 25.16 1.94 -10.44
N ARG A 137 25.59 3.21 -10.58
CA ARG A 137 25.07 4.14 -11.60
C ARG A 137 25.85 4.17 -12.92
N LEU A 138 26.69 3.19 -13.21
CA LEU A 138 27.35 3.11 -14.52
C LEU A 138 26.62 2.20 -15.52
N ASN A 139 25.54 1.51 -15.12
CA ASN A 139 24.73 0.69 -16.03
C ASN A 139 23.26 1.05 -15.95
N GLY A 140 22.83 2.17 -16.56
CA GLY A 140 21.47 2.42 -17.08
C GLY A 140 20.24 1.94 -16.27
N GLY A 141 20.36 1.78 -14.96
CA GLY A 141 19.48 0.93 -14.16
C GLY A 141 18.37 1.75 -13.51
N GLN A 142 17.13 1.28 -13.67
CA GLN A 142 15.96 1.87 -13.02
C GLN A 142 16.19 1.96 -11.51
N THR A 143 15.78 3.09 -10.91
CA THR A 143 16.07 3.36 -9.50
C THR A 143 15.31 2.41 -8.58
N ALA A 144 16.06 1.67 -7.75
CA ALA A 144 15.52 0.95 -6.60
C ALA A 144 14.86 1.95 -5.65
N ARG A 145 13.54 2.07 -5.70
CA ARG A 145 12.77 3.00 -4.87
C ARG A 145 12.15 2.32 -3.65
N GLY A 146 11.83 1.02 -3.79
CA GLY A 146 11.03 0.32 -2.80
C GLY A 146 9.60 0.87 -2.71
N GLY A 147 8.85 0.42 -1.71
CA GLY A 147 7.50 0.94 -1.44
C GLY A 147 6.82 0.27 -0.24
N PRO A 148 5.52 0.51 -0.01
CA PRO A 148 4.81 -0.02 1.15
C PRO A 148 4.57 -1.54 1.09
N GLN A 149 4.42 -2.11 -0.09
CA GLN A 149 4.14 -3.54 -0.27
C GLN A 149 5.41 -4.35 -0.10
N VAL A 150 5.36 -5.41 0.72
CA VAL A 150 6.43 -6.39 0.86
C VAL A 150 6.10 -7.60 0.01
N ILE A 151 7.09 -8.09 -0.73
CA ILE A 151 6.99 -9.28 -1.56
C ILE A 151 8.17 -10.21 -1.26
N CYS A 152 7.98 -11.50 -1.49
CA CYS A 152 9.05 -12.48 -1.55
C CYS A 152 9.40 -12.76 -2.99
N VAL A 153 10.67 -12.61 -3.34
CA VAL A 153 11.20 -12.89 -4.67
C VAL A 153 12.03 -14.17 -4.58
N LYS A 154 11.70 -15.19 -5.38
CA LYS A 154 12.55 -16.37 -5.56
C LYS A 154 13.77 -16.00 -6.37
N THR A 155 14.97 -16.34 -5.90
CA THR A 155 16.22 -15.96 -6.58
C THR A 155 16.48 -16.75 -7.86
N CYS A 156 15.89 -17.95 -8.00
CA CYS A 156 16.12 -18.86 -9.15
C CYS A 156 15.44 -18.45 -10.47
N ASP A 157 14.25 -17.83 -10.43
CA ASP A 157 13.50 -17.40 -11.62
C ASP A 157 13.03 -15.93 -11.54
N GLY A 158 13.28 -15.26 -10.42
CA GLY A 158 12.87 -13.88 -10.17
C GLY A 158 11.36 -13.72 -9.98
N SER A 159 10.55 -14.79 -9.95
CA SER A 159 9.12 -14.66 -9.66
C SER A 159 8.90 -14.28 -8.20
N TYR A 160 7.71 -13.74 -7.91
CA TYR A 160 7.41 -13.19 -6.61
C TYR A 160 5.99 -13.51 -6.15
N PHE A 161 5.79 -13.47 -4.84
CA PHE A 161 4.47 -13.52 -4.22
C PHE A 161 4.36 -12.45 -3.13
N PRO A 162 3.18 -11.83 -2.94
CA PRO A 162 3.00 -10.77 -1.97
C PRO A 162 2.94 -11.31 -0.53
N MET A 163 3.44 -10.52 0.42
CA MET A 163 3.26 -10.75 1.86
C MET A 163 2.36 -9.66 2.43
N ALA A 164 1.09 -9.99 2.63
CA ALA A 164 0.11 -9.05 3.17
C ALA A 164 0.17 -8.91 4.70
N ASN A 165 0.56 -9.97 5.42
CA ASN A 165 0.48 -10.04 6.88
C ASN A 165 1.85 -10.38 7.46
N LEU A 166 2.61 -9.35 7.84
CA LEU A 166 3.94 -9.49 8.42
C LEU A 166 3.86 -9.25 9.94
N PRO A 167 4.01 -10.28 10.79
CA PRO A 167 3.71 -10.20 12.22
C PRO A 167 4.60 -9.20 12.98
N ASP A 168 5.89 -9.11 12.63
CA ASP A 168 6.88 -8.24 13.30
C ASP A 168 7.32 -7.06 12.42
N GLY A 169 6.50 -6.67 11.45
CA GLY A 169 6.91 -5.68 10.45
C GLY A 169 8.05 -6.19 9.57
N ARG A 170 8.89 -5.28 9.06
CA ARG A 170 9.85 -5.58 7.97
C ARG A 170 11.13 -6.29 8.39
N GLU A 171 11.45 -6.30 9.68
CA GLU A 171 12.77 -6.72 10.18
C GLU A 171 13.00 -8.24 10.12
N GLY A 172 11.93 -9.05 10.02
CA GLY A 172 11.98 -10.52 9.86
C GLY A 172 11.47 -11.05 8.50
N ALA A 173 11.38 -10.17 7.50
CA ALA A 173 10.72 -10.51 6.25
C ALA A 173 11.50 -11.54 5.42
N ASP A 174 12.83 -11.51 5.48
CA ASP A 174 13.69 -12.46 4.76
C ASP A 174 13.52 -13.87 5.34
N GLU A 175 13.51 -14.03 6.67
CA GLU A 175 13.24 -15.33 7.29
C GLU A 175 11.83 -15.84 6.96
N MET A 176 10.83 -14.96 6.94
CA MET A 176 9.47 -15.31 6.57
C MET A 176 9.38 -15.75 5.10
N CYS A 177 10.05 -15.03 4.18
CA CYS A 177 10.11 -15.43 2.78
C CYS A 177 10.71 -16.82 2.60
N GLN A 178 11.81 -17.10 3.32
CA GLN A 178 12.47 -18.39 3.26
C GLN A 178 11.63 -19.51 3.89
N ALA A 179 10.86 -19.20 4.94
CA ALA A 179 9.94 -20.15 5.57
C ALA A 179 8.73 -20.46 4.67
N LEU A 180 8.22 -19.47 3.93
CA LEU A 180 7.12 -19.62 2.97
C LEU A 180 7.55 -20.33 1.68
N CYS A 181 8.85 -20.30 1.35
CA CYS A 181 9.39 -20.93 0.15
C CYS A 181 10.65 -21.75 0.44
N PRO A 182 10.57 -22.88 1.16
CA PRO A 182 11.75 -23.65 1.59
C PRO A 182 12.42 -24.47 0.48
N GLY A 183 11.77 -24.65 -0.67
CA GLY A 183 12.31 -25.39 -1.81
C GLY A 183 13.35 -24.63 -2.63
N THR A 184 13.48 -23.31 -2.43
CA THR A 184 14.49 -22.47 -3.08
C THR A 184 14.86 -21.28 -2.20
N GLU A 185 15.88 -20.53 -2.55
CA GLU A 185 16.22 -19.29 -1.86
C GLU A 185 15.22 -18.18 -2.27
N SER A 186 14.70 -17.48 -1.27
CA SER A 186 13.79 -16.35 -1.46
C SER A 186 14.17 -15.18 -0.56
N LEU A 187 14.08 -13.97 -1.10
CA LEU A 187 14.46 -12.73 -0.42
C LEU A 187 13.29 -11.75 -0.42
N ALA A 188 13.20 -10.94 0.63
CA ALA A 188 12.19 -9.92 0.77
C ALA A 188 12.56 -8.64 0.03
N TYR A 189 11.63 -8.18 -0.80
CA TYR A 189 11.71 -6.88 -1.46
C TYR A 189 10.54 -6.02 -1.03
N SER A 190 10.75 -4.71 -1.05
CA SER A 190 9.68 -3.72 -1.00
C SER A 190 9.41 -3.17 -2.39
N MET A 191 8.15 -2.87 -2.70
CA MET A 191 7.74 -2.28 -3.98
C MET A 191 6.54 -1.34 -3.81
N PRO A 192 6.32 -0.39 -4.72
CA PRO A 192 5.08 0.37 -4.79
C PRO A 192 3.90 -0.52 -5.23
N HIS A 193 2.70 0.03 -5.25
CA HIS A 193 1.55 -0.65 -5.85
C HIS A 193 1.50 -0.43 -7.37
N GLY A 194 0.85 -1.34 -8.10
CA GLY A 194 0.60 -1.23 -9.55
C GLY A 194 1.33 -2.26 -10.39
N ASP A 195 0.96 -2.34 -11.67
CA ASP A 195 1.34 -3.47 -12.56
C ASP A 195 2.83 -3.49 -12.94
N ASP A 196 3.47 -2.33 -12.94
CA ASP A 196 4.89 -2.16 -13.27
C ASP A 196 5.78 -1.95 -12.04
N ALA A 197 5.21 -2.07 -10.85
CA ALA A 197 5.88 -1.69 -9.62
C ALA A 197 7.11 -2.55 -9.29
N LEU A 198 7.19 -3.78 -9.83
CA LEU A 198 8.34 -4.68 -9.61
C LEU A 198 9.66 -4.10 -10.15
N LYS A 199 9.61 -3.23 -11.16
CA LYS A 199 10.78 -2.51 -11.70
C LYS A 199 11.45 -1.60 -10.68
N TYR A 200 10.68 -1.09 -9.73
CA TYR A 200 11.14 -0.20 -8.67
C TYR A 200 11.41 -0.93 -7.36
N ALA A 201 11.27 -2.26 -7.35
CA ALA A 201 11.43 -3.06 -6.16
C ALA A 201 12.89 -3.04 -5.67
N ALA A 202 13.04 -3.02 -4.35
CA ALA A 202 14.34 -2.97 -3.68
C ALA A 202 14.36 -3.96 -2.51
N THR A 203 15.48 -4.66 -2.29
CA THR A 203 15.63 -5.51 -1.10
C THR A 203 15.44 -4.68 0.17
N LEU A 204 14.83 -5.28 1.19
CA LEU A 204 14.66 -4.59 2.48
C LEU A 204 16.00 -4.29 3.13
N LYS A 205 16.95 -5.22 3.01
CA LYS A 205 18.34 -5.06 3.45
C LYS A 205 19.22 -4.60 2.28
N GLY A 206 19.86 -3.44 2.42
CA GLY A 206 20.84 -2.94 1.44
C GLY A 206 20.28 -2.36 0.14
N SER A 207 18.95 -2.22 0.01
CA SER A 207 18.28 -1.47 -1.08
C SER A 207 18.69 -1.87 -2.51
N ARG A 208 19.03 -3.14 -2.73
CA ARG A 208 19.45 -3.64 -4.03
C ARG A 208 18.25 -3.76 -4.96
N ALA A 209 18.37 -3.21 -6.17
CA ALA A 209 17.30 -3.24 -7.17
C ALA A 209 16.95 -4.67 -7.58
N TYR A 210 15.66 -4.97 -7.71
CA TYR A 210 15.21 -6.22 -8.32
C TYR A 210 15.72 -6.35 -9.75
N THR A 211 15.69 -5.27 -10.52
CA THR A 211 16.18 -5.20 -11.91
C THR A 211 17.67 -5.48 -12.07
N ALA A 212 18.44 -5.35 -10.99
CA ALA A 212 19.87 -5.68 -10.98
C ALA A 212 20.13 -7.17 -10.69
N THR A 213 19.10 -8.00 -10.45
CA THR A 213 19.27 -9.46 -10.35
C THR A 213 19.42 -10.09 -11.72
N PRO A 214 20.24 -11.15 -11.88
CA PRO A 214 20.38 -11.87 -13.15
C PRO A 214 19.11 -12.62 -13.57
N THR A 215 18.21 -12.89 -12.62
CA THR A 215 16.95 -13.61 -12.84
C THR A 215 15.75 -12.68 -12.94
N ALA A 216 15.96 -11.35 -12.97
CA ALA A 216 14.90 -10.36 -13.07
C ALA A 216 13.97 -10.66 -14.26
N PHE A 217 12.67 -10.72 -13.99
CA PHE A 217 11.60 -10.98 -14.94
C PHE A 217 11.67 -12.30 -15.72
N LYS A 218 12.60 -13.21 -15.40
CA LYS A 218 12.79 -14.47 -16.13
C LYS A 218 11.53 -15.36 -16.12
N PHE A 219 10.77 -15.33 -15.04
CA PHE A 219 9.49 -16.02 -14.90
C PHE A 219 8.42 -15.59 -15.91
N ARG A 220 8.56 -14.42 -16.55
CA ARG A 220 7.61 -13.92 -17.56
C ARG A 220 7.83 -14.58 -18.92
N THR A 221 9.03 -15.09 -19.19
CA THR A 221 9.43 -15.58 -20.51
C THR A 221 9.84 -17.04 -20.51
N SER A 222 10.23 -17.60 -19.36
CA SER A 222 10.71 -18.97 -19.26
C SER A 222 10.33 -19.62 -17.93
N PHE A 223 10.05 -20.93 -17.99
CA PHE A 223 9.80 -21.76 -16.81
C PHE A 223 11.10 -22.46 -16.39
N VAL A 224 11.42 -22.41 -15.09
CA VAL A 224 12.60 -23.08 -14.51
C VAL A 224 12.12 -24.30 -13.71
N PRO A 225 12.34 -25.54 -14.18
CA PRO A 225 11.71 -26.74 -13.61
C PRO A 225 12.08 -27.00 -12.14
N ASN A 226 13.30 -26.63 -11.72
CA ASN A 226 13.79 -26.85 -10.35
C ASN A 226 13.55 -25.64 -9.43
N CYS A 227 12.66 -24.70 -9.78
CA CYS A 227 12.43 -23.46 -9.04
C CYS A 227 11.04 -23.46 -8.38
N SER A 228 10.83 -24.37 -7.42
CA SER A 228 9.58 -24.55 -6.69
C SER A 228 9.75 -24.31 -5.18
N CYS A 229 8.74 -23.74 -4.53
CA CYS A 229 8.70 -23.59 -3.07
C CYS A 229 8.45 -24.93 -2.35
N LYS A 230 7.78 -25.87 -3.02
CA LYS A 230 7.50 -27.23 -2.51
C LYS A 230 8.54 -28.18 -3.04
N LYS A 231 9.15 -28.97 -2.16
CA LYS A 231 10.07 -30.05 -2.54
C LYS A 231 9.31 -31.23 -3.14
N GLU A 232 9.97 -32.01 -3.97
CA GLU A 232 9.41 -33.24 -4.53
C GLU A 232 9.07 -34.23 -3.41
N GLY A 233 7.92 -34.91 -3.53
CA GLY A 233 7.44 -35.86 -2.53
C GLY A 233 6.87 -35.25 -1.24
N GLN A 234 6.94 -33.93 -1.02
CA GLN A 234 6.36 -33.28 0.16
C GLN A 234 4.94 -32.75 -0.10
N SER A 235 4.12 -32.75 0.96
CA SER A 235 2.84 -32.03 0.96
C SER A 235 3.05 -30.54 1.27
N TRP A 236 2.08 -29.70 0.92
CA TRP A 236 2.14 -28.26 1.25
C TRP A 236 2.10 -28.02 2.77
N ALA A 237 1.35 -28.82 3.52
CA ALA A 237 1.32 -28.74 4.98
C ALA A 237 2.71 -29.02 5.59
N GLN A 238 3.44 -30.00 5.05
CA GLN A 238 4.81 -30.26 5.49
C GLN A 238 5.78 -29.15 5.10
N SER A 239 5.64 -28.62 3.88
CA SER A 239 6.53 -27.57 3.37
C SER A 239 6.36 -26.25 4.15
N LEU A 240 5.13 -25.90 4.51
CA LEU A 240 4.82 -24.61 5.16
C LEU A 240 4.84 -24.67 6.69
N ALA A 241 5.12 -25.83 7.30
CA ALA A 241 5.10 -26.01 8.75
C ALA A 241 5.97 -24.98 9.51
N LYS A 242 7.12 -24.59 8.95
CA LYS A 242 7.96 -23.53 9.53
C LYS A 242 7.27 -22.18 9.50
N ALA A 243 6.71 -21.79 8.36
CA ALA A 243 5.98 -20.53 8.23
C ALA A 243 4.78 -20.48 9.18
N GLU A 244 4.03 -21.58 9.31
CA GLU A 244 2.91 -21.69 10.25
C GLU A 244 3.35 -21.45 11.70
N SER A 245 4.51 -21.96 12.11
CA SER A 245 5.06 -21.73 13.46
C SER A 245 5.48 -20.29 13.72
N MET A 246 5.78 -19.52 12.67
CA MET A 246 6.19 -18.11 12.76
C MET A 246 5.00 -17.14 12.77
N LEU A 247 3.81 -17.59 12.40
CA LEU A 247 2.60 -16.78 12.48
C LEU A 247 2.14 -16.74 13.93
N VAL A 248 2.33 -15.57 14.58
CA VAL A 248 1.89 -15.34 15.96
C VAL A 248 0.38 -15.58 16.04
N ARG A 249 -0.03 -16.47 16.93
CA ARG A 249 -1.45 -16.78 17.16
C ARG A 249 -2.07 -15.66 17.99
N HIS A 250 -2.82 -14.75 17.37
CA HIS A 250 -3.59 -13.78 18.14
C HIS A 250 -4.95 -14.34 18.53
N LYS A 251 -5.50 -13.81 19.62
CA LYS A 251 -6.84 -14.17 20.11
C LYS A 251 -7.87 -13.63 19.11
N GLY A 252 -8.36 -14.48 18.23
CA GLY A 252 -9.34 -14.13 17.19
C GLY A 252 -9.00 -14.68 15.80
N ASP A 253 -7.77 -15.12 15.58
CA ASP A 253 -7.35 -15.69 14.30
C ASP A 253 -7.95 -17.09 14.10
N ILE A 254 -8.58 -17.30 12.94
CA ILE A 254 -9.13 -18.61 12.56
C ILE A 254 -8.05 -19.39 11.83
N PHE A 255 -7.37 -20.29 12.53
CA PHE A 255 -6.47 -21.25 11.91
C PHE A 255 -7.29 -22.41 11.31
N VAL A 256 -7.34 -22.45 9.99
CA VAL A 256 -7.98 -23.54 9.25
C VAL A 256 -6.98 -24.69 9.14
N THR A 257 -6.90 -25.52 10.19
CA THR A 257 -6.19 -26.80 10.13
C THR A 257 -6.86 -27.74 9.12
N PRO A 258 -6.20 -28.80 8.61
CA PRO A 258 -6.84 -29.76 7.71
C PRO A 258 -8.16 -30.33 8.28
N LEU A 259 -8.20 -30.61 9.58
CA LEU A 259 -9.40 -31.06 10.28
C LEU A 259 -10.49 -29.97 10.32
N THR A 260 -10.10 -28.72 10.53
CA THR A 260 -11.02 -27.57 10.51
C THR A 260 -11.54 -27.32 9.09
N ALA A 261 -10.68 -27.41 8.07
CA ALA A 261 -11.05 -27.29 6.66
C ALA A 261 -12.12 -28.33 6.32
N GLU A 262 -11.90 -29.59 6.69
CA GLU A 262 -12.87 -30.65 6.47
C GLU A 262 -14.20 -30.39 7.19
N ARG A 263 -14.16 -29.86 8.42
CA ARG A 263 -15.38 -29.46 9.16
C ARG A 263 -16.13 -28.30 8.49
N LEU A 264 -15.41 -27.33 7.93
CA LEU A 264 -16.00 -26.19 7.21
C LEU A 264 -16.50 -26.57 5.82
N SER A 265 -15.87 -27.55 5.17
CA SER A 265 -16.28 -28.10 3.88
C SER A 265 -17.50 -29.01 3.98
N ARG A 266 -17.79 -29.58 5.15
CA ARG A 266 -19.04 -30.31 5.39
C ARG A 266 -20.20 -29.32 5.43
N ALA A 267 -21.22 -29.57 4.61
CA ALA A 267 -22.44 -28.78 4.62
C ALA A 267 -22.97 -28.64 6.07
N PRO A 268 -23.37 -27.42 6.49
CA PRO A 268 -23.91 -27.24 7.82
C PRO A 268 -25.10 -28.20 7.96
N LYS A 269 -25.09 -29.03 9.01
CA LYS A 269 -26.26 -29.85 9.35
C LYS A 269 -27.37 -28.89 9.74
N VAL A 270 -28.15 -28.45 8.74
CA VAL A 270 -29.42 -27.77 8.95
C VAL A 270 -30.26 -28.77 9.73
N ARG A 271 -30.38 -28.55 11.04
CA ARG A 271 -31.40 -29.27 11.82
C ARG A 271 -32.73 -28.77 11.27
N LEU A 272 -33.33 -29.59 10.40
CA LEU A 272 -34.67 -29.40 9.88
C LEU A 272 -35.66 -29.64 11.03
N THR A 273 -35.64 -28.79 12.04
CA THR A 273 -36.57 -28.81 13.17
C THR A 273 -37.30 -27.48 13.21
N LEU A 274 -38.01 -27.17 12.13
CA LEU A 274 -39.31 -26.49 12.09
C LEU A 274 -39.69 -26.18 10.62
N VAL A 275 -40.11 -27.19 9.87
CA VAL A 275 -41.05 -26.93 8.77
C VAL A 275 -42.28 -27.77 9.06
N GLY A 276 -43.06 -27.30 10.03
CA GLY A 276 -44.43 -27.73 10.20
C GLY A 276 -45.21 -27.24 8.98
N ARG A 277 -45.70 -28.21 8.19
CA ARG A 277 -46.61 -28.07 7.05
C ARG A 277 -46.09 -27.31 5.81
N ALA A 278 -45.91 -28.14 4.77
CA ALA A 278 -46.10 -27.85 3.36
C ALA A 278 -45.14 -26.86 2.69
N ASP A 279 -44.08 -27.40 2.09
CA ASP A 279 -43.53 -26.85 0.86
C ASP A 279 -42.96 -28.00 0.00
N LYS A 280 -43.76 -28.48 -0.96
CA LYS A 280 -43.30 -29.43 -2.00
C LYS A 280 -42.12 -28.86 -2.80
N THR A 281 -41.96 -27.53 -2.78
CA THR A 281 -40.88 -26.75 -3.38
C THR A 281 -39.54 -26.95 -2.65
N ALA A 282 -39.52 -27.03 -1.32
CA ALA A 282 -38.30 -27.31 -0.57
C ALA A 282 -37.80 -28.75 -0.78
N ALA A 283 -38.73 -29.70 -0.92
CA ALA A 283 -38.41 -31.08 -1.25
C ALA A 283 -37.89 -31.24 -2.69
N SER A 284 -38.45 -30.50 -3.67
CA SER A 284 -37.94 -30.53 -5.04
C SER A 284 -36.56 -29.87 -5.15
N LEU A 285 -36.32 -28.76 -4.45
CA LEU A 285 -35.01 -28.09 -4.42
C LEU A 285 -33.92 -28.94 -3.74
N ALA A 286 -34.27 -29.70 -2.70
CA ALA A 286 -33.36 -30.66 -2.08
C ALA A 286 -33.09 -31.89 -2.98
N ALA A 287 -34.09 -32.35 -3.73
CA ALA A 287 -33.94 -33.44 -4.70
C ALA A 287 -33.10 -33.02 -5.93
N ASP A 288 -33.27 -31.79 -6.43
CA ASP A 288 -32.43 -31.21 -7.48
C ASP A 288 -30.97 -31.02 -7.04
N ALA A 289 -30.74 -30.68 -5.76
CA ALA A 289 -29.40 -30.58 -5.20
C ALA A 289 -28.74 -31.97 -5.08
N ALA A 290 -29.48 -33.00 -4.65
CA ALA A 290 -28.98 -34.38 -4.54
C ALA A 290 -28.71 -35.03 -5.92
N ASN A 291 -29.49 -34.69 -6.95
CA ASN A 291 -29.26 -35.20 -8.31
C ASN A 291 -28.04 -34.56 -9.01
N ARG A 292 -27.49 -33.45 -8.48
CA ARG A 292 -26.27 -32.83 -9.01
C ARG A 292 -24.96 -33.43 -8.49
N GLU A 293 -25.00 -34.32 -7.50
CA GLU A 293 -23.83 -35.06 -7.02
C GLU A 293 -23.49 -36.30 -7.87
N GLY A 294 -24.21 -36.53 -8.98
CA GLY A 294 -24.03 -37.67 -9.86
C GLY A 294 -24.04 -37.33 -11.34
N VAL A 295 -23.12 -36.47 -11.82
CA VAL A 295 -22.79 -36.42 -13.26
C VAL A 295 -21.28 -36.56 -13.43
N ALA A 296 -20.87 -37.82 -13.60
CA ALA A 296 -19.64 -38.16 -14.27
C ALA A 296 -19.68 -37.58 -15.69
N THR A 297 -18.65 -36.84 -16.07
CA THR A 297 -18.52 -36.20 -17.37
C THR A 297 -18.05 -37.23 -18.40
N THR A 298 -18.94 -37.64 -19.30
CA THR A 298 -18.56 -38.26 -20.58
C THR A 298 -18.86 -37.25 -21.69
N PRO A 299 -17.93 -36.97 -22.61
CA PRO A 299 -18.13 -35.96 -23.65
C PRO A 299 -18.94 -36.53 -24.82
N PRO A 300 -19.85 -35.76 -25.43
CA PRO A 300 -20.31 -36.03 -26.77
C PRO A 300 -19.75 -35.02 -27.79
N ASP A 301 -19.41 -35.58 -28.94
CA ASP A 301 -18.97 -34.92 -30.16
C ASP A 301 -19.96 -33.91 -30.76
N ALA A 302 -19.37 -33.08 -31.62
CA ALA A 302 -19.92 -32.03 -32.47
C ALA A 302 -21.33 -32.24 -33.07
N ALA A 303 -22.14 -31.17 -33.03
CA ALA A 303 -22.95 -30.71 -34.17
C ALA A 303 -23.40 -29.24 -33.98
N VAL A 304 -23.42 -28.53 -35.11
CA VAL A 304 -23.62 -27.08 -35.28
C VAL A 304 -25.12 -26.76 -35.49
N ALA A 305 -25.64 -25.69 -34.86
CA ALA A 305 -26.73 -24.86 -35.39
C ALA A 305 -26.88 -23.53 -34.63
N GLU A 306 -26.96 -22.43 -35.39
CA GLU A 306 -27.10 -21.03 -34.97
C GLU A 306 -28.55 -20.58 -34.68
N ALA A 307 -28.64 -19.58 -33.78
CA ALA A 307 -29.61 -18.46 -33.65
C ALA A 307 -31.11 -18.77 -33.41
N THR A 308 -31.84 -18.15 -32.47
CA THR A 308 -32.07 -16.71 -32.25
C THR A 308 -32.90 -16.44 -30.96
N GLY A 309 -32.62 -15.31 -30.29
CA GLY A 309 -33.54 -14.35 -29.62
C GLY A 309 -34.63 -14.78 -28.59
N SER A 310 -34.51 -14.31 -27.35
CA SER A 310 -35.31 -13.18 -26.78
C SER A 310 -35.47 -13.24 -25.24
N THR A 311 -35.00 -12.17 -24.59
CA THR A 311 -35.49 -11.48 -23.37
C THR A 311 -36.05 -12.26 -22.17
N GLY A 312 -35.40 -12.07 -21.02
CA GLY A 312 -35.95 -12.33 -19.68
C GLY A 312 -34.96 -11.90 -18.60
N GLU A 313 -34.95 -10.62 -18.24
CA GLU A 313 -34.12 -10.03 -17.21
C GLU A 313 -34.47 -10.59 -15.82
N THR A 314 -33.53 -11.26 -15.14
CA THR A 314 -33.51 -11.37 -13.69
C THR A 314 -32.06 -11.35 -13.21
N ARG A 315 -31.67 -10.21 -12.62
CA ARG A 315 -30.31 -9.94 -12.15
C ARG A 315 -30.01 -10.79 -10.91
N SER A 316 -29.33 -11.91 -11.13
CA SER A 316 -28.51 -12.56 -10.10
C SER A 316 -27.05 -12.28 -10.43
N SER A 317 -26.28 -11.75 -9.48
CA SER A 317 -24.86 -11.44 -9.66
C SER A 317 -24.07 -12.73 -9.89
N ALA A 318 -23.92 -13.13 -11.15
CA ALA A 318 -23.07 -14.23 -11.54
C ALA A 318 -21.61 -13.79 -11.37
N ILE A 319 -20.95 -14.32 -10.35
CA ILE A 319 -19.49 -14.28 -10.20
C ILE A 319 -18.90 -14.93 -11.45
N ARG A 320 -18.21 -14.16 -12.30
CA ARG A 320 -17.42 -14.72 -13.40
C ARG A 320 -16.15 -15.31 -12.82
N VAL A 321 -16.14 -16.61 -12.58
CA VAL A 321 -14.89 -17.36 -12.40
C VAL A 321 -14.26 -17.49 -13.78
N ILE A 322 -13.29 -16.64 -14.07
CA ILE A 322 -12.39 -16.83 -15.21
C ILE A 322 -11.36 -17.86 -14.74
N VAL A 323 -11.50 -19.11 -15.16
CA VAL A 323 -10.45 -20.12 -15.03
C VAL A 323 -9.51 -19.91 -16.21
N PRO A 324 -8.25 -19.46 -16.04
CA PRO A 324 -7.29 -19.50 -17.12
C PRO A 324 -7.06 -20.97 -17.50
N GLY A 325 -7.23 -21.28 -18.78
CA GLY A 325 -7.15 -22.64 -19.30
C GLY A 325 -5.84 -23.34 -18.93
N LEU A 326 -5.99 -24.57 -18.43
CA LEU A 326 -5.10 -25.73 -18.59
C LEU A 326 -3.62 -25.41 -18.78
N VAL A 327 -2.85 -25.46 -17.69
CA VAL A 327 -1.39 -25.66 -17.75
C VAL A 327 -1.14 -27.07 -18.27
N PRO A 328 -0.48 -27.27 -19.42
CA PRO A 328 -0.14 -28.61 -19.89
C PRO A 328 0.88 -29.24 -18.93
N VAL A 329 0.58 -30.44 -18.46
CA VAL A 329 1.51 -31.29 -17.69
C VAL A 329 2.53 -31.86 -18.69
N PRO A 330 3.86 -31.70 -18.47
CA PRO A 330 4.83 -32.34 -19.34
C PRO A 330 4.74 -33.87 -19.20
N ALA A 331 4.60 -34.57 -20.32
CA ALA A 331 4.79 -36.01 -20.37
C ALA A 331 6.25 -36.33 -20.01
N ALA A 332 6.44 -37.17 -18.99
CA ALA A 332 7.76 -37.65 -18.59
C ALA A 332 8.31 -38.64 -19.64
N PRO A 333 9.65 -38.67 -19.85
CA PRO A 333 10.31 -39.77 -20.55
C PRO A 333 10.32 -41.06 -19.72
#